data_AF-A0A945QX62-F1
#
_entry.id   AF-A0A945QX62-F1
#
_cell.length_a   1.000
_cell.length_b   1.000
_cell.length_c   1.000
_cell.angle_alpha   90.00
_cell.angle_beta   90.00
_cell.angle_gamma   90.00
#
_symmetry.space_group_name_H-M   'P 1'
#
loop_
_entity.id
_entity.type
_entity.pdbx_description
1 polymer ?
#
loop_
_entity_poly.entity_id
_entity_poly.type
_entity_poly.pdbx_seq_one_letter_code
_entity_poly.pdbx_strand_id
1 'polypeptide(L)'
;MKVGLAGLGTIGIVVARALDKGIHGLELIGVTVRDAEKAARNMKDFRNPAPIISAQELAETSDIIVECVPKEAFREIADPALNAGRLLVTVSGAGILANPDVVDLAKENGAQIILATGALLGLDAVRAAAEGTINEV
;
A
#
# COMPACT_ATOMS: atom_id res chain seq x y z
N MET A 1 -12.74 9.47 0.78
CA MET A 1 -12.02 8.33 1.35
C MET A 1 -10.66 8.80 1.82
N LYS A 2 -10.30 8.40 3.03
CA LYS A 2 -9.03 8.71 3.68
C LYS A 2 -7.99 7.68 3.23
N VAL A 3 -6.87 8.17 2.73
CA VAL A 3 -5.76 7.38 2.22
C VAL A 3 -4.57 7.53 3.16
N GLY A 4 -4.11 6.40 3.68
CA GLY A 4 -2.83 6.26 4.35
C GLY A 4 -1.76 5.76 3.37
N LEU A 5 -0.53 6.24 3.51
CA LEU A 5 0.58 5.79 2.66
C LEU A 5 1.74 5.27 3.50
N ALA A 6 2.08 4.00 3.34
CA ALA A 6 3.26 3.40 3.95
C ALA A 6 4.41 3.36 2.96
N GLY A 7 5.51 4.02 3.31
CA GLY A 7 6.70 4.13 2.47
C GLY A 7 6.66 5.37 1.57
N LEU A 8 7.69 6.22 1.70
CA LEU A 8 7.87 7.43 0.90
C LEU A 8 9.16 7.36 0.05
N GLY A 9 9.41 6.17 -0.51
CA GLY A 9 10.48 5.93 -1.48
C GLY A 9 10.09 6.39 -2.89
N THR A 10 10.72 5.81 -3.91
CA THR A 10 10.53 6.19 -5.32
C THR A 10 9.07 6.14 -5.78
N ILE A 11 8.34 5.07 -5.44
CA ILE A 11 6.92 4.93 -5.81
C ILE A 11 6.05 5.79 -4.88
N GLY A 12 6.24 5.65 -3.58
CA GLY A 12 5.43 6.34 -2.57
C GLY A 12 5.40 7.85 -2.74
N ILE A 13 6.52 8.49 -3.09
CA ILE A 13 6.55 9.95 -3.29
C ILE A 13 5.70 10.42 -4.47
N VAL A 14 5.58 9.60 -5.53
CA VAL A 14 4.74 9.90 -6.70
C VAL A 14 3.27 9.84 -6.30
N VAL A 15 2.87 8.80 -5.56
CA VAL A 15 1.51 8.64 -5.02
C VAL A 15 1.17 9.79 -4.08
N ALA A 16 2.06 10.09 -3.12
CA ALA A 16 1.86 11.17 -2.16
C ALA A 16 1.68 12.52 -2.85
N ARG A 17 2.49 12.81 -3.88
CA ARG A 17 2.40 14.05 -4.66
C ARG A 17 1.14 14.13 -5.51
N ALA A 18 0.65 13.00 -6.04
CA ALA A 18 -0.61 12.97 -6.78
C ALA A 18 -1.81 13.27 -5.85
N LEU A 19 -1.82 12.66 -4.67
CA LEU A 19 -2.84 12.94 -3.64
C LEU A 19 -2.75 14.38 -3.13
N ASP A 20 -1.54 14.90 -2.87
CA ASP A 20 -1.33 16.29 -2.48
C ASP A 20 -1.81 17.27 -3.56
N LYS A 21 -1.62 16.94 -4.86
CA LYS A 21 -2.16 17.68 -6.01
C LYS A 21 -3.68 17.56 -6.16
N GLY A 22 -4.31 16.67 -5.41
CA GLY A 22 -5.75 16.50 -5.33
C GLY A 22 -6.22 15.45 -6.33
N ILE A 23 -6.90 14.44 -5.81
CA ILE A 23 -7.67 13.47 -6.56
C ILE A 23 -9.08 13.51 -5.99
N HIS A 24 -10.09 13.66 -6.84
CA HIS A 24 -11.47 13.82 -6.38
C HIS A 24 -11.89 12.66 -5.47
N GLY A 25 -12.40 12.99 -4.28
CA GLY A 25 -12.86 12.02 -3.30
C GLY A 25 -11.76 11.31 -2.50
N LEU A 26 -10.47 11.62 -2.70
CA LEU A 26 -9.35 11.06 -1.95
C LEU A 26 -8.57 12.13 -1.19
N GLU A 27 -8.16 11.79 0.03
CA GLU A 27 -7.39 12.67 0.91
C GLU A 27 -6.23 11.89 1.53
N LEU A 28 -4.99 12.37 1.38
CA LEU A 28 -3.83 11.80 2.07
C LEU A 28 -3.84 12.28 3.53
N ILE A 29 -4.12 11.38 4.46
CA ILE A 29 -4.29 11.74 5.88
C ILE A 29 -3.06 11.44 6.75
N GLY A 30 -2.11 10.66 6.25
CA GLY A 30 -0.92 10.31 6.98
C GLY A 30 0.05 9.44 6.19
N VAL A 31 1.32 9.47 6.60
CA VAL A 31 2.36 8.62 6.03
C VAL A 31 3.12 7.86 7.13
N THR A 32 3.45 6.61 6.89
CA THR A 32 4.39 5.84 7.73
C THR A 32 5.69 5.64 7.00
N VAL A 33 6.81 5.98 7.66
CA VAL A 33 8.16 5.93 7.07
C VAL A 33 9.18 5.50 8.11
N ARG A 34 10.31 4.95 7.65
CA ARG A 34 11.46 4.63 8.51
C ARG A 34 12.30 5.86 8.88
N ASP A 35 12.41 6.83 7.99
CA ASP A 35 13.23 8.03 8.16
C ASP A 35 12.32 9.28 8.08
N ALA A 36 11.93 9.77 9.26
CA ALA A 36 10.99 10.87 9.40
C ALA A 36 11.56 12.20 8.87
N GLU A 37 12.85 12.47 9.10
CA GLU A 37 13.47 13.70 8.62
C GLU A 37 13.53 13.75 7.09
N LYS A 38 13.90 12.62 6.46
CA LYS A 38 13.89 12.51 5.00
C LYS A 38 12.49 12.69 4.44
N ALA A 39 11.48 12.11 5.09
CA ALA A 39 10.09 12.28 4.66
C ALA A 39 9.62 13.73 4.77
N ALA A 40 9.92 14.42 5.88
CA ALA A 40 9.62 15.83 6.04
C ALA A 40 10.29 16.68 4.94
N ARG A 41 11.56 16.41 4.61
CA ARG A 41 12.25 17.07 3.48
C ARG A 41 11.60 16.79 2.14
N ASN A 42 11.15 15.55 1.90
CA ASN A 42 10.52 15.16 0.64
C ASN A 42 9.14 15.78 0.43
N MET A 43 8.41 16.06 1.52
CA MET A 43 7.08 16.66 1.51
C MET A 43 7.10 18.18 1.72
N LYS A 44 8.27 18.81 1.82
CA LYS A 44 8.40 20.25 2.13
C LYS A 44 7.63 21.19 1.20
N ASP A 45 7.48 20.79 -0.08
CA ASP A 45 6.83 21.57 -1.13
C ASP A 45 5.38 21.11 -1.40
N PHE A 46 4.83 20.26 -0.54
CA PHE A 46 3.45 19.80 -0.65
C PHE A 46 2.50 20.92 -0.24
N ARG A 47 1.34 20.99 -0.86
CA ARG A 47 0.31 21.98 -0.53
C ARG A 47 -0.26 21.72 0.86
N ASN A 48 -0.46 20.45 1.18
CA ASN A 48 -0.90 19.96 2.49
C ASN A 48 -0.01 18.77 2.89
N PRO A 49 1.16 19.02 3.52
CA PRO A 49 2.03 17.94 3.97
C PRO A 49 1.32 17.04 4.99
N ALA A 50 1.23 15.75 4.69
CA ALA A 50 0.58 14.78 5.56
C ALA A 50 1.42 14.54 6.83
N PRO A 51 0.78 14.30 7.99
CA PRO A 51 1.50 13.96 9.21
C PRO A 51 2.22 12.61 9.06
N ILE A 52 3.38 12.49 9.71
CA ILE A 52 4.10 11.22 9.82
C ILE A 52 3.54 10.50 11.05
N ILE A 53 2.90 9.35 10.83
CA ILE A 53 2.18 8.59 11.84
C ILE A 53 2.60 7.11 11.84
N SER A 54 2.22 6.39 12.90
CA SER A 54 2.52 4.95 13.02
C SER A 54 1.68 4.10 12.07
N ALA A 55 2.12 2.86 11.80
CA ALA A 55 1.35 1.91 11.00
C ALA A 55 -0.01 1.58 11.63
N GLN A 56 -0.06 1.48 12.96
CA GLN A 56 -1.31 1.28 13.71
C GLN A 56 -2.26 2.46 13.53
N GLU A 57 -1.75 3.68 13.61
CA GLU A 57 -2.55 4.89 13.42
C GLU A 57 -3.05 5.02 11.97
N LEU A 58 -2.26 4.62 10.97
CA LEU A 58 -2.74 4.51 9.59
C LEU A 58 -3.95 3.55 9.49
N ALA A 59 -3.86 2.38 10.13
CA ALA A 59 -4.95 1.38 10.15
C ALA A 59 -6.22 1.88 10.84
N GLU A 60 -6.10 2.68 11.89
CA GLU A 60 -7.24 3.22 12.62
C GLU A 60 -7.92 4.37 11.88
N THR A 61 -7.15 5.19 11.15
CA THR A 61 -7.64 6.46 10.58
C THR A 61 -7.95 6.41 9.09
N SER A 62 -7.38 5.45 8.35
CA SER A 62 -7.52 5.35 6.89
C SER A 62 -8.64 4.41 6.45
N ASP A 63 -9.29 4.72 5.33
CA ASP A 63 -10.16 3.77 4.63
C ASP A 63 -9.33 2.83 3.74
N ILE A 64 -8.27 3.38 3.15
CA ILE A 64 -7.36 2.70 2.22
C ILE A 64 -5.92 2.92 2.68
N ILE A 65 -5.10 1.88 2.66
CA ILE A 65 -3.66 1.97 2.90
C ILE A 65 -2.92 1.58 1.63
N VAL A 66 -2.13 2.50 1.10
CA VAL A 66 -1.21 2.23 -0.01
C VAL A 66 0.14 1.82 0.56
N GLU A 67 0.56 0.60 0.27
CA GLU A 67 1.82 0.02 0.75
C GLU A 67 2.87 0.08 -0.36
N CYS A 68 3.98 0.76 -0.05
CA CYS A 68 5.14 1.01 -0.90
C CYS A 68 6.46 0.81 -0.13
N VAL A 69 6.46 -0.08 0.86
CA VAL A 69 7.63 -0.43 1.68
C VAL A 69 8.39 -1.62 1.07
N PRO A 70 9.65 -1.85 1.47
CA PRO A 70 10.38 -3.07 1.13
C PRO A 70 9.68 -4.31 1.69
N LYS A 71 9.92 -5.48 1.08
CA LYS A 71 9.29 -6.75 1.49
C LYS A 71 9.52 -7.09 2.98
N GLU A 72 10.67 -6.67 3.52
CA GLU A 72 11.04 -6.92 4.92
C GLU A 72 10.14 -6.17 5.92
N ALA A 73 9.57 -5.05 5.50
CA ALA A 73 8.67 -4.23 6.32
C ALA A 73 7.19 -4.44 5.96
N PHE A 74 6.87 -5.35 5.04
CA PHE A 74 5.51 -5.54 4.54
C PHE A 74 4.51 -5.87 5.66
N ARG A 75 4.86 -6.83 6.53
CA ARG A 75 4.02 -7.27 7.67
C ARG A 75 3.73 -6.15 8.67
N GLU A 76 4.67 -5.24 8.87
CA GLU A 76 4.48 -4.09 9.77
C GLU A 76 3.33 -3.18 9.32
N ILE A 77 2.99 -3.21 8.04
CA ILE A 77 1.89 -2.45 7.45
C ILE A 77 0.66 -3.34 7.23
N ALA A 78 0.86 -4.53 6.69
CA ALA A 78 -0.22 -5.44 6.34
C ALA A 78 -0.99 -5.91 7.58
N ASP A 79 -0.30 -6.31 8.65
CA ASP A 79 -0.95 -6.86 9.83
C ASP A 79 -1.93 -5.86 10.48
N PRO A 80 -1.56 -4.61 10.82
CA PRO A 80 -2.53 -3.66 11.38
C PRO A 80 -3.62 -3.27 10.37
N ALA A 81 -3.29 -3.10 9.09
CA ALA A 81 -4.27 -2.76 8.06
C ALA A 81 -5.37 -3.82 7.92
N LEU A 82 -4.97 -5.08 7.82
CA LEU A 82 -5.88 -6.20 7.60
C LEU A 82 -6.68 -6.54 8.85
N ASN A 83 -6.07 -6.50 10.04
CA ASN A 83 -6.81 -6.65 11.31
C ASN A 83 -7.87 -5.55 11.51
N ALA A 84 -7.63 -4.34 10.99
CA ALA A 84 -8.60 -3.25 11.04
C ALA A 84 -9.65 -3.30 9.91
N GLY A 85 -9.69 -4.37 9.11
CA GLY A 85 -10.68 -4.52 8.03
C GLY A 85 -10.45 -3.55 6.86
N ARG A 86 -9.24 -3.03 6.65
CA ARG A 86 -8.95 -1.99 5.65
C ARG A 86 -8.67 -2.56 4.27
N LEU A 87 -8.81 -1.71 3.26
CA LEU A 87 -8.30 -2.00 1.93
C LEU A 87 -6.79 -1.73 1.90
N LEU A 88 -5.99 -2.78 1.72
CA LEU A 88 -4.56 -2.71 1.50
C LEU A 88 -4.25 -2.75 0.00
N VAL A 89 -3.78 -1.64 -0.57
CA VAL A 89 -3.27 -1.57 -1.94
C VAL A 89 -1.76 -1.67 -1.91
N THR A 90 -1.20 -2.84 -2.24
CA THR A 90 0.24 -3.09 -2.22
C THR A 90 0.83 -3.04 -3.62
N VAL A 91 2.03 -2.49 -3.77
CA VAL A 91 2.83 -2.59 -5.01
C VAL A 91 3.79 -3.78 -4.99
N SER A 92 3.79 -4.57 -3.92
CA SER A 92 4.77 -5.61 -3.63
C SER A 92 4.17 -7.00 -3.78
N GLY A 93 4.24 -7.57 -4.99
CA GLY A 93 3.91 -8.98 -5.21
C GLY A 93 4.79 -9.92 -4.39
N ALA A 94 6.07 -9.56 -4.20
CA ALA A 94 7.02 -10.29 -3.38
C ALA A 94 6.63 -10.30 -1.88
N GLY A 95 6.01 -9.21 -1.38
CA GLY A 95 5.50 -9.14 -0.02
C GLY A 95 4.40 -10.17 0.23
N ILE A 96 3.45 -10.28 -0.70
CA ILE A 96 2.38 -11.30 -0.63
C ILE A 96 2.96 -12.71 -0.75
N LEU A 97 3.85 -12.97 -1.72
CA LEU A 97 4.43 -14.30 -1.92
C LEU A 97 5.25 -14.79 -0.72
N ALA A 98 5.92 -13.88 -0.01
CA ALA A 98 6.67 -14.21 1.20
C ALA A 98 5.77 -14.41 2.43
N ASN A 99 4.52 -13.94 2.39
CA ASN A 99 3.57 -13.96 3.51
C ASN A 99 2.19 -14.42 3.01
N PRO A 100 2.03 -15.66 2.52
CA PRO A 100 0.78 -16.11 1.89
C PRO A 100 -0.42 -16.11 2.86
N ASP A 101 -0.17 -16.18 4.17
CA ASP A 101 -1.15 -16.15 5.25
C ASP A 101 -1.94 -14.83 5.31
N VAL A 102 -1.42 -13.73 4.78
CA VAL A 102 -2.12 -12.43 4.78
C VAL A 102 -3.41 -12.45 3.96
N VAL A 103 -3.53 -13.38 3.00
CA VAL A 103 -4.76 -13.55 2.22
C VAL A 103 -5.88 -14.10 3.10
N ASP A 104 -5.57 -15.03 4.00
CA ASP A 104 -6.55 -15.58 4.93
C ASP A 104 -6.85 -14.60 6.05
N LEU A 105 -5.83 -13.90 6.56
CA LEU A 105 -6.01 -12.79 7.50
C LEU A 105 -6.97 -11.73 6.95
N ALA A 106 -6.85 -11.39 5.66
CA ALA A 106 -7.74 -10.43 5.04
C ALA A 106 -9.19 -10.91 5.02
N LYS A 107 -9.42 -12.18 4.64
CA LYS A 107 -10.77 -12.77 4.61
C LYS A 107 -11.40 -12.81 6.00
N GLU A 108 -10.65 -13.25 7.01
CA GLU A 108 -11.13 -13.40 8.38
C GLU A 108 -11.60 -12.07 8.98
N ASN A 109 -10.93 -10.97 8.64
CA ASN A 109 -11.22 -9.64 9.17
C ASN A 109 -12.09 -8.78 8.24
N GLY A 110 -12.61 -9.33 7.14
CA GLY A 110 -13.40 -8.57 6.16
C GLY A 110 -12.59 -7.47 5.44
N ALA A 111 -11.26 -7.59 5.44
CA ALA A 111 -10.35 -6.70 4.75
C ALA A 111 -10.18 -7.11 3.28
N GLN A 112 -9.49 -6.29 2.51
CA GLN A 112 -9.21 -6.56 1.10
C GLN A 112 -7.75 -6.27 0.76
N ILE A 113 -7.16 -7.08 -0.11
CA ILE A 113 -5.83 -6.85 -0.66
C ILE A 113 -5.96 -6.64 -2.17
N ILE A 114 -5.38 -5.54 -2.66
CA ILE A 114 -5.21 -5.28 -4.09
C ILE A 114 -3.72 -5.20 -4.37
N LEU A 115 -3.23 -6.07 -5.26
CA LEU A 115 -1.90 -5.93 -5.82
C LEU A 115 -1.95 -4.94 -7.00
N ALA A 116 -1.36 -3.77 -6.85
CA ALA A 116 -1.21 -2.80 -7.92
C ALA A 116 -0.17 -3.30 -8.92
N THR A 117 -0.62 -3.73 -10.10
CA THR A 117 0.19 -4.40 -11.13
C THR A 117 1.03 -3.45 -11.99
N GLY A 118 1.33 -2.23 -11.52
CA GLY A 118 1.87 -1.14 -12.35
C GLY A 118 3.10 -1.45 -13.22
N ALA A 119 3.91 -2.46 -12.87
CA ALA A 119 5.07 -2.93 -13.67
C ALA A 119 4.87 -4.30 -14.35
N LEU A 120 3.77 -4.99 -14.06
CA LEU A 120 3.48 -6.34 -14.50
C LEU A 120 2.39 -6.32 -15.58
N LEU A 121 2.75 -5.88 -16.79
CA LEU A 121 2.02 -6.21 -18.03
C LEU A 121 1.80 -7.73 -18.18
N GLY A 122 2.58 -8.56 -17.48
CA GLY A 122 2.49 -10.02 -17.49
C GLY A 122 1.46 -10.64 -16.53
N LEU A 123 0.90 -9.92 -15.54
CA LEU A 123 -0.04 -10.56 -14.61
C LEU A 123 -1.44 -10.73 -15.22
N ASP A 124 -1.81 -9.88 -16.17
CA ASP A 124 -3.01 -10.11 -16.99
C ASP A 124 -2.82 -11.34 -17.89
N ALA A 125 -1.60 -11.57 -18.40
CA ALA A 125 -1.24 -12.78 -19.13
C ALA A 125 -1.20 -14.03 -18.22
N VAL A 126 -0.74 -13.92 -16.97
CA VAL A 126 -0.79 -15.01 -15.98
C VAL A 126 -2.22 -15.29 -15.52
N ARG A 127 -3.07 -14.26 -15.33
CA ARG A 127 -4.50 -14.43 -15.07
C ARG A 127 -5.19 -15.13 -16.24
N ALA A 128 -4.93 -14.72 -17.47
CA ALA A 128 -5.44 -15.38 -18.67
C ALA A 128 -4.89 -16.81 -18.83
N ALA A 129 -3.62 -17.05 -18.48
CA ALA A 129 -3.02 -18.38 -18.50
C ALA A 129 -3.56 -19.27 -17.38
N ALA A 130 -3.94 -18.70 -16.23
CA ALA A 130 -4.57 -19.41 -15.11
C ALA A 130 -6.03 -19.79 -15.39
N GLU A 131 -6.69 -19.13 -16.37
CA GLU A 131 -7.95 -19.59 -16.96
C GLU A 131 -7.74 -20.77 -17.95
N GLY A 132 -6.49 -21.14 -18.24
CA GLY A 132 -6.08 -22.35 -18.97
C GLY A 132 -5.11 -23.23 -18.16
N THR A 133 -4.55 -24.27 -18.78
CA THR A 133 -3.52 -25.11 -18.15
C THR A 133 -2.15 -24.45 -18.32
N ILE A 134 -1.58 -23.92 -17.23
CA ILE A 134 -0.19 -23.42 -17.21
C ILE A 134 0.76 -24.62 -17.14
N ASN A 135 1.62 -24.79 -18.15
CA ASN A 135 2.57 -25.90 -18.20
C ASN A 135 3.92 -25.54 -17.55
N GLU A 136 4.36 -24.28 -17.60
CA GLU A 136 5.56 -23.74 -16.91
C GLU A 136 5.61 -22.20 -17.10
N VAL A 137 6.32 -21.49 -16.21
CA VAL A 137 6.48 -20.01 -16.21
C VAL A 137 7.95 -19.65 -16.16
#